data_AF-A0A9B0X3C6-F1
#
_entry.id   AF-A0A9B0X3C6-F1
#
_cell.length_a   1.000
_cell.length_b   1.000
_cell.length_c   1.000
_cell.angle_alpha   90.00
_cell.angle_beta   90.00
_cell.angle_gamma   90.00
#
_symmetry.space_group_name_H-M   'P 1'
#
loop_
_entity.id
_entity.type
_entity.pdbx_description
1 polymer ?
#
loop_
_entity_poly.entity_id
_entity_poly.type
_entity_poly.pdbx_seq_one_letter_code
_entity_poly.pdbx_strand_id
1 'polypeptide(L)'
;MSVTLKNNFEVLYNRYSVLGTKGIGSGRYYWEIRVSDEYTSKWGVGVCREDVDRKAWLRQCPEKGFWVVEYFYDSYYACTALNKRTTAYTYPGLRKDSPHLGVFLDYNGGDVSFYNMTDGSHIFSFSQVSFTGTLFPYFMIRSGTPSLTICSMVGGPKGTPVLLNKLPSSLNEQMSPPEEGLRSGSGGEDVLPGVESPLLPSGPRIVPP
;
A
#
# COMPACT_ATOMS: atom_id res chain seq x y z
N MET A 1 18.76 -9.12 2.19
CA MET A 1 18.23 -9.14 3.54
C MET A 1 18.53 -10.54 3.97
N SER A 2 19.25 -10.73 5.06
CA SER A 2 19.02 -11.95 5.81
C SER A 2 17.62 -11.81 6.40
N VAL A 3 16.77 -12.79 6.12
CA VAL A 3 15.49 -12.94 6.80
C VAL A 3 15.80 -13.72 8.06
N THR A 4 15.59 -13.13 9.23
CA THR A 4 15.73 -13.88 10.48
C THR A 4 14.39 -14.55 10.76
N LEU A 5 14.39 -15.88 10.75
CA LEU A 5 13.23 -16.69 11.09
C LEU A 5 12.97 -16.55 12.60
N LYS A 6 12.20 -15.54 13.01
CA LYS A 6 11.75 -15.40 14.39
C LYS A 6 10.50 -16.26 14.60
N ASN A 7 10.75 -17.46 15.11
CA ASN A 7 9.85 -18.48 15.68
C ASN A 7 8.95 -19.27 14.71
N ASN A 8 9.26 -20.57 14.63
CA ASN A 8 8.26 -21.64 14.52
C ASN A 8 7.45 -21.68 15.82
N PHE A 9 6.10 -21.70 15.77
CA PHE A 9 5.24 -22.45 16.70
C PHE A 9 3.77 -22.46 16.18
N GLU A 10 3.44 -23.57 15.51
CA GLU A 10 2.43 -24.59 15.87
C GLU A 10 0.96 -24.27 16.31
N VAL A 11 0.05 -24.82 15.49
CA VAL A 11 -1.20 -25.59 15.76
C VAL A 11 -2.60 -24.99 15.86
N LEU A 12 -2.91 -23.73 15.52
CA LEU A 12 -4.35 -23.41 15.38
C LEU A 12 -4.77 -22.75 14.06
N TYR A 13 -3.89 -22.01 13.39
CA TYR A 13 -4.12 -21.54 12.02
C TYR A 13 -2.75 -21.36 11.36
N ASN A 14 -2.49 -22.08 10.27
CA ASN A 14 -1.19 -22.24 9.60
C ASN A 14 -0.57 -20.92 9.06
N ARG A 15 -0.21 -19.95 9.92
CA ARG A 15 0.39 -18.67 9.53
C ARG A 15 1.84 -18.59 10.01
N TYR A 16 2.75 -18.48 9.06
CA TYR A 16 4.16 -18.22 9.31
C TYR A 16 4.47 -16.77 8.97
N SER A 17 5.19 -16.07 9.82
CA SER A 17 5.63 -14.71 9.54
C SER A 17 7.10 -14.50 9.86
N VAL A 18 7.74 -13.66 9.07
CA VAL A 18 9.14 -13.29 9.23
C VAL A 18 9.29 -11.78 9.09
N LEU A 19 10.27 -11.24 9.81
CA LEU A 19 10.61 -9.82 9.74
C LEU A 19 11.92 -9.65 9.00
N GLY A 20 12.01 -8.51 8.32
CA GLY A 20 13.27 -7.96 7.93
C GLY A 20 14.22 -7.76 9.12
N THR A 21 15.51 -7.85 8.88
CA THR A 21 16.55 -7.66 9.91
C THR A 21 16.83 -6.20 10.24
N LYS A 22 16.66 -5.29 9.27
CA LYS A 22 16.92 -3.87 9.45
C LYS A 22 15.64 -3.13 9.84
N GLY A 23 15.64 -2.58 11.05
CA GLY A 23 14.59 -1.69 11.52
C GLY A 23 14.68 -0.31 10.86
N ILE A 24 13.52 0.34 10.70
CA ILE A 24 13.34 1.63 10.04
C ILE A 24 12.63 2.57 11.02
N GLY A 25 13.31 3.61 11.45
CA GLY A 25 12.75 4.65 12.35
C GLY A 25 12.69 6.05 11.74
N SER A 26 13.15 6.23 10.49
CA SER A 26 13.12 7.50 9.75
C SER A 26 13.56 7.29 8.31
N GLY A 27 13.13 8.17 7.40
CA GLY A 27 13.52 8.21 6.00
C GLY A 27 12.57 7.47 5.05
N ARG A 28 12.98 7.41 3.78
CA ARG A 28 12.20 6.83 2.68
C ARG A 28 12.85 5.56 2.15
N TYR A 29 12.14 4.45 2.15
CA TYR A 29 12.67 3.14 1.75
C TYR A 29 11.82 2.49 0.68
N TYR A 30 12.51 1.68 -0.13
CA TYR A 30 11.88 0.88 -1.17
C TYR A 30 12.46 -0.54 -1.20
N TRP A 31 11.60 -1.52 -1.47
CA TRP A 31 12.02 -2.86 -1.85
C TRP A 31 10.99 -3.54 -2.74
N GLU A 32 11.48 -4.43 -3.59
CA GLU A 32 10.68 -5.27 -4.47
C GLU A 32 10.61 -6.70 -3.97
N ILE A 33 9.49 -7.35 -4.23
CA ILE A 33 9.18 -8.70 -3.80
C ILE A 33 8.63 -9.45 -5.00
N ARG A 34 9.37 -10.46 -5.46
CA ARG A 34 8.86 -11.47 -6.39
C ARG A 34 8.30 -12.63 -5.60
N VAL A 35 7.09 -13.02 -5.92
CA VAL A 35 6.45 -14.18 -5.31
C VAL A 35 6.32 -15.26 -6.37
N SER A 36 6.95 -16.40 -6.14
CA SER A 36 6.59 -17.62 -6.86
C SER A 36 5.49 -18.28 -6.05
N ASP A 37 4.28 -18.34 -6.61
CA ASP A 37 3.13 -18.90 -5.92
C ASP A 37 2.35 -19.87 -6.79
N GLU A 38 1.70 -20.82 -6.12
CA GLU A 38 0.62 -21.60 -6.70
C GLU A 38 -0.70 -20.80 -6.55
N TYR A 39 -1.67 -21.07 -7.43
CA TYR A 39 -2.98 -20.40 -7.45
C TYR A 39 -3.70 -20.35 -6.08
N THR A 40 -3.48 -21.36 -5.23
CA THR A 40 -4.13 -21.50 -3.92
C THR A 40 -3.37 -20.84 -2.77
N SER A 41 -2.20 -20.26 -3.06
CA SER A 41 -1.32 -19.68 -2.06
C SER A 41 -1.93 -18.42 -1.46
N LYS A 42 -1.77 -18.28 -0.14
CA LYS A 42 -2.20 -17.09 0.60
C LYS A 42 -1.00 -16.52 1.31
N TRP A 43 -0.68 -15.27 1.04
CA TRP A 43 0.49 -14.60 1.61
C TRP A 43 0.17 -13.13 1.89
N GLY A 44 1.05 -12.44 2.59
CA GLY A 44 0.90 -11.01 2.87
C GLY A 44 2.24 -10.34 3.10
N VAL A 45 2.32 -9.06 2.74
CA VAL A 45 3.55 -8.27 2.80
C VAL A 45 3.25 -6.82 3.20
N GLY A 46 4.23 -6.17 3.81
CA GLY A 46 4.12 -4.77 4.19
C GLY A 46 5.12 -4.43 5.27
N VAL A 47 4.70 -3.65 6.26
CA VAL A 47 5.50 -3.32 7.44
C VAL A 47 4.73 -3.54 8.73
N CYS A 48 5.46 -3.82 9.80
CA CYS A 48 4.89 -3.84 11.15
C CYS A 48 5.81 -3.14 12.14
N ARG A 49 5.25 -2.69 13.27
CA ARG A 49 6.03 -2.12 14.38
C ARG A 49 6.79 -3.23 15.12
N GLU A 50 7.86 -2.86 15.83
CA GLU A 50 8.72 -3.79 16.58
C GLU A 50 8.00 -4.53 17.71
N ASP A 51 7.09 -3.84 18.39
CA ASP A 51 6.40 -4.24 19.61
C ASP A 51 5.10 -5.04 19.35
N VAL A 52 4.79 -5.34 18.08
CA VAL A 52 3.54 -6.03 17.75
C VAL A 52 3.53 -7.45 18.31
N ASP A 53 2.41 -7.82 18.92
CA ASP A 53 2.18 -9.20 19.32
C ASP A 53 1.89 -10.07 18.09
N ARG A 54 2.92 -10.77 17.63
CA ARG A 54 2.84 -11.72 16.50
C ARG A 54 2.37 -13.11 16.93
N LYS A 55 2.20 -13.36 18.24
CA LYS A 55 1.75 -14.65 18.79
C LYS A 55 0.24 -14.69 18.96
N ALA A 56 -0.38 -13.55 19.24
CA ALA A 56 -1.82 -13.45 19.36
C ALA A 56 -2.52 -13.60 18.00
N TRP A 57 -3.74 -14.13 18.04
CA TRP A 57 -4.63 -14.30 16.88
C TRP A 57 -5.21 -12.97 16.35
N LEU A 58 -4.42 -11.90 16.43
CA LEU A 58 -4.83 -10.58 15.99
C LEU A 58 -4.76 -10.53 14.46
N ARG A 59 -5.83 -10.05 13.85
CA ARG A 59 -5.76 -9.65 12.44
C ARG A 59 -4.75 -8.51 12.33
N GLN A 60 -3.92 -8.58 11.30
CA GLN A 60 -3.06 -7.47 10.89
C GLN A 60 -3.97 -6.30 10.58
N CYS A 61 -3.73 -5.15 11.21
CA CYS A 61 -4.37 -3.89 10.91
C CYS A 61 -3.56 -2.74 11.54
N PRO A 62 -3.78 -1.49 11.10
CA PRO A 62 -3.03 -0.34 11.60
C PRO A 62 -3.12 -0.17 13.11
N GLU A 63 -4.27 -0.45 13.71
CA GLU A 63 -4.51 -0.34 15.17
C GLU A 63 -3.68 -1.35 15.98
N LYS A 64 -3.18 -2.39 15.32
CA LYS A 64 -2.27 -3.40 15.90
C LYS A 64 -0.83 -3.22 15.44
N GLY A 65 -0.52 -2.12 14.76
CA GLY A 65 0.82 -1.80 14.28
C GLY A 65 1.22 -2.53 12.99
N PHE A 66 0.26 -2.91 12.14
CA PHE A 66 0.51 -3.54 10.85
C PHE A 66 -0.07 -2.72 9.69
N TRP A 67 0.74 -2.52 8.65
CA TRP A 67 0.33 -1.92 7.39
C TRP A 67 0.68 -2.90 6.29
N VAL A 68 -0.29 -3.78 5.98
CA VAL A 68 -0.08 -5.01 5.21
C VAL A 68 -1.15 -5.16 4.14
N VAL A 69 -0.70 -5.58 2.95
CA VAL A 69 -1.55 -6.11 1.90
C VAL A 69 -1.43 -7.63 1.91
N GLU A 70 -2.56 -8.32 1.96
CA GLU A 70 -2.67 -9.76 1.76
C GLU A 70 -3.01 -10.06 0.31
N TYR A 71 -2.60 -11.22 -0.17
CA TYR A 71 -2.91 -11.73 -1.48
C TYR A 71 -3.57 -13.11 -1.36
N PHE A 72 -4.73 -13.27 -1.99
CA PHE A 72 -5.45 -14.53 -2.13
C PHE A 72 -6.52 -14.46 -3.24
N TYR A 73 -6.79 -15.56 -3.93
CA TYR A 73 -7.79 -15.63 -5.03
C TYR A 73 -7.60 -14.53 -6.10
N ASP A 74 -6.36 -14.33 -6.59
CA ASP A 74 -6.03 -13.33 -7.62
C ASP A 74 -6.44 -11.89 -7.27
N SER A 75 -6.50 -11.59 -5.98
CA SER A 75 -6.79 -10.26 -5.47
C SER A 75 -5.85 -9.89 -4.34
N TYR A 76 -5.49 -8.62 -4.33
CA TYR A 76 -4.86 -7.95 -3.20
C TYR A 76 -5.93 -7.33 -2.30
N TYR A 77 -5.73 -7.49 -1.00
CA TYR A 77 -6.59 -6.95 0.04
C TYR A 77 -5.77 -6.19 1.07
N ALA A 78 -6.05 -4.90 1.21
CA ALA A 78 -5.45 -4.10 2.27
C ALA A 78 -6.16 -4.39 3.60
N CYS A 79 -5.38 -4.67 4.64
CA CYS A 79 -5.91 -4.86 5.98
C CYS A 79 -6.09 -3.50 6.66
N THR A 80 -7.27 -2.89 6.52
CA THR A 80 -7.50 -1.47 6.83
C THR A 80 -7.99 -1.20 8.26
N ALA A 81 -8.63 -2.17 8.90
CA ALA A 81 -9.03 -2.07 10.30
C ALA A 81 -9.23 -3.47 10.90
N LEU A 82 -9.46 -3.53 12.21
CA LEU A 82 -9.83 -4.78 12.86
C LEU A 82 -11.07 -5.40 12.18
N ASN A 83 -10.95 -6.65 11.74
CA ASN A 83 -11.99 -7.39 11.00
C ASN A 83 -12.40 -6.80 9.64
N LYS A 84 -11.76 -5.74 9.16
CA LYS A 84 -12.04 -5.12 7.85
C LYS A 84 -10.87 -5.32 6.89
N ARG A 85 -11.20 -5.70 5.66
CA ARG A 85 -10.28 -5.67 4.52
C ARG A 85 -10.93 -4.87 3.41
N THR A 86 -10.11 -4.12 2.69
CA THR A 86 -10.54 -3.40 1.49
C THR A 86 -9.90 -4.10 0.29
N THR A 87 -10.70 -4.44 -0.72
CA THR A 87 -10.17 -4.88 -2.01
C THR A 87 -9.30 -3.77 -2.58
N ALA A 88 -8.02 -4.07 -2.77
CA ALA A 88 -7.02 -3.11 -3.20
C ALA A 88 -6.83 -3.18 -4.72
N TYR A 89 -6.65 -4.39 -5.24
CA TYR A 89 -6.46 -4.62 -6.67
C TYR A 89 -6.90 -6.04 -7.00
N THR A 90 -7.60 -6.21 -8.13
CA THR A 90 -8.04 -7.52 -8.62
C THR A 90 -7.54 -7.71 -10.04
N TYR A 91 -6.89 -8.85 -10.30
CA TYR A 91 -6.43 -9.16 -11.64
C TYR A 91 -7.65 -9.45 -12.55
N PRO A 92 -7.81 -8.74 -13.69
CA PRO A 92 -8.87 -9.02 -14.64
C PRO A 92 -8.52 -10.31 -15.44
N GLY A 93 -8.91 -11.47 -14.90
CA GLY A 93 -8.68 -12.78 -15.52
C GLY A 93 -7.58 -13.61 -14.85
N LEU A 94 -7.19 -14.72 -15.50
CA LEU A 94 -6.13 -15.60 -14.96
C LEU A 94 -4.77 -14.92 -15.08
N ARG A 95 -4.09 -14.72 -13.94
CA ARG A 95 -2.73 -14.20 -13.92
C ARG A 95 -1.79 -15.17 -14.65
N LYS A 96 -1.04 -14.66 -15.64
CA LYS A 96 -0.06 -15.45 -16.40
C LYS A 96 1.33 -15.45 -15.78
N ASP A 97 1.66 -14.40 -15.02
CA ASP A 97 2.99 -14.18 -14.45
C ASP A 97 3.01 -14.28 -12.93
N SER A 98 4.20 -14.47 -12.35
CA SER A 98 4.41 -14.45 -10.90
C SER A 98 4.17 -13.05 -10.32
N PRO A 99 3.46 -12.88 -9.18
CA PRO A 99 3.27 -11.58 -8.57
C PRO A 99 4.59 -10.87 -8.30
N HIS A 100 4.67 -9.60 -8.71
CA HIS A 100 5.82 -8.74 -8.47
C HIS A 100 5.34 -7.43 -7.84
N LEU A 101 5.75 -7.18 -6.60
CA LEU A 101 5.23 -6.09 -5.79
C LEU A 101 6.37 -5.17 -5.32
N GLY A 102 6.13 -3.86 -5.37
CA GLY A 102 6.96 -2.84 -4.77
C GLY A 102 6.33 -2.33 -3.50
N VAL A 103 7.13 -2.18 -2.44
CA VAL A 103 6.72 -1.56 -1.19
C VAL A 103 7.53 -0.30 -0.99
N PHE A 104 6.83 0.83 -0.85
CA PHE A 104 7.40 2.15 -0.61
C PHE A 104 6.98 2.60 0.78
N LEU A 105 7.95 2.99 1.59
CA LEU A 105 7.73 3.52 2.92
C LEU A 105 8.29 4.93 2.96
N ASP A 106 7.46 5.92 3.24
CA ASP A 106 7.87 7.23 3.73
C ASP A 106 7.56 7.31 5.22
N TYR A 107 8.56 7.04 6.05
CA TYR A 107 8.38 7.05 7.50
C TYR A 107 8.03 8.47 8.00
N ASN A 108 8.66 9.49 7.43
CA ASN A 108 8.46 10.87 7.88
C ASN A 108 7.16 11.48 7.31
N GLY A 109 6.78 11.09 6.09
CA GLY A 109 5.50 11.46 5.48
C GLY A 109 4.29 10.70 6.04
N GLY A 110 4.52 9.56 6.71
CA GLY A 110 3.43 8.75 7.26
C GLY A 110 2.73 7.90 6.20
N ASP A 111 3.46 7.50 5.16
CA ASP A 111 2.92 6.77 4.01
C ASP A 111 3.58 5.40 3.83
N VAL A 112 2.75 4.39 3.56
CA VAL A 112 3.18 3.09 3.03
C VAL A 112 2.34 2.75 1.82
N SER A 113 2.99 2.61 0.67
CA SER A 113 2.34 2.40 -0.62
C SER A 113 2.82 1.11 -1.29
N PHE A 114 1.91 0.48 -2.01
CA PHE A 114 2.09 -0.82 -2.67
C PHE A 114 1.78 -0.67 -4.15
N TYR A 115 2.65 -1.23 -5.00
CA TYR A 115 2.53 -1.15 -6.45
C TYR A 115 2.78 -2.52 -7.09
N ASN A 116 2.03 -2.81 -8.16
CA ASN A 116 2.33 -3.92 -9.04
C ASN A 116 3.50 -3.52 -9.93
N MET A 117 4.65 -4.17 -9.78
CA MET A 117 5.86 -3.83 -10.53
C MET A 117 5.89 -4.45 -11.92
N THR A 118 4.84 -5.18 -12.31
CA THR A 118 4.70 -5.73 -13.66
C THR A 118 4.15 -4.67 -14.62
N ASP A 119 3.13 -3.93 -14.19
CA ASP A 119 2.43 -2.92 -15.01
C ASP A 119 2.58 -1.49 -14.44
N GLY A 120 3.22 -1.32 -13.28
CA GLY A 120 3.39 -0.06 -12.59
C GLY A 120 2.13 0.44 -11.88
N SER A 121 1.06 -0.35 -11.84
CA SER A 121 -0.22 0.08 -11.25
C SER A 121 -0.13 0.21 -9.72
N HIS A 122 -0.85 1.19 -9.19
CA HIS A 122 -1.04 1.34 -7.75
C HIS A 122 -1.98 0.25 -7.23
N ILE A 123 -1.62 -0.36 -6.10
CA ILE A 123 -2.44 -1.35 -5.41
C ILE A 123 -3.14 -0.71 -4.22
N PHE A 124 -2.38 -0.10 -3.31
CA PHE A 124 -2.93 0.50 -2.10
C PHE A 124 -1.95 1.45 -1.42
N SER A 125 -2.46 2.43 -0.68
CA SER A 125 -1.67 3.26 0.22
C SER A 125 -2.34 3.39 1.59
N PHE A 126 -1.54 3.21 2.64
CA PHE A 126 -1.87 3.69 3.96
C PHE A 126 -1.23 5.07 4.12
N SER A 127 -2.04 6.10 4.30
CA SER A 127 -1.60 7.48 4.34
C SER A 127 -1.97 8.16 5.65
N GLN A 128 -1.32 9.28 5.93
CA GLN A 128 -1.54 10.09 7.14
C GLN A 128 -1.31 9.28 8.43
N VAL A 129 -0.39 8.32 8.38
CA VAL A 129 -0.06 7.47 9.53
C VAL A 129 1.00 8.16 10.39
N SER A 130 0.68 8.40 11.65
CA SER A 130 1.67 8.84 12.63
C SER A 130 2.47 7.64 13.15
N PHE A 131 3.52 7.24 12.43
CA PHE A 131 4.37 6.12 12.86
C PHE A 131 5.08 6.45 14.18
N THR A 132 5.10 5.45 15.06
CA THR A 132 5.82 5.48 16.34
C THR A 132 6.69 4.25 16.43
N GLY A 133 7.87 4.38 17.05
CA GLY A 133 8.82 3.28 17.20
C GLY A 133 9.43 2.79 15.88
N THR A 134 10.06 1.62 15.92
CA THR A 134 10.76 1.06 14.76
C THR A 134 9.81 0.21 13.92
N LEU A 135 9.79 0.43 12.60
CA LEU A 135 9.10 -0.42 11.64
C LEU A 135 10.05 -1.47 11.05
N PHE A 136 9.51 -2.63 10.71
CA PHE A 136 10.23 -3.71 10.04
C PHE A 136 9.45 -4.16 8.82
N PRO A 137 10.13 -4.45 7.68
CA PRO A 137 9.52 -5.18 6.59
C PRO A 137 8.93 -6.50 7.10
N TYR A 138 7.70 -6.77 6.71
CA TYR A 138 6.90 -7.85 7.22
C TYR A 138 6.47 -8.77 6.08
N PHE A 139 6.61 -10.07 6.27
CA PHE A 139 6.22 -11.10 5.32
C PHE A 139 5.46 -12.22 6.03
N MET A 140 4.40 -12.72 5.40
CA MET A 140 3.56 -13.77 5.95
C MET A 140 3.10 -14.75 4.88
N ILE A 141 3.09 -16.03 5.26
CA ILE A 141 2.53 -17.14 4.48
C ILE A 141 1.43 -17.77 5.32
N ARG A 142 0.24 -17.97 4.73
CA ARG A 142 -0.94 -18.51 5.39
C ARG A 142 -1.39 -19.88 4.84
N SER A 143 -1.16 -20.15 3.56
CA SER A 143 -1.42 -21.46 2.97
C SER A 143 -0.70 -21.59 1.64
N GLY A 144 -0.54 -22.84 1.18
CA GLY A 144 0.28 -23.17 0.02
C GLY A 144 1.76 -23.10 0.35
N THR A 145 2.58 -23.15 -0.71
CA THR A 145 4.05 -23.10 -0.62
C THR A 145 4.61 -21.95 -1.45
N PRO A 146 4.15 -20.69 -1.24
CA PRO A 146 4.73 -19.58 -1.97
C PRO A 146 6.17 -19.33 -1.52
N SER A 147 7.02 -18.91 -2.46
CA SER A 147 8.37 -18.41 -2.20
C SER A 147 8.42 -16.91 -2.43
N LEU A 148 8.71 -16.15 -1.38
CA LEU A 148 8.83 -14.69 -1.43
C LEU A 148 10.31 -14.31 -1.49
N THR A 149 10.72 -13.68 -2.58
CA THR A 149 12.11 -13.25 -2.83
C THR A 149 12.19 -11.74 -2.91
N ILE A 150 13.01 -11.13 -2.06
CA ILE A 150 13.31 -9.69 -2.14
C ILE A 150 14.30 -9.47 -3.30
N CYS A 151 13.92 -8.69 -4.31
CA CYS A 151 14.79 -8.37 -5.43
C CYS A 151 15.86 -7.35 -4.98
N SER A 152 17.13 -7.64 -5.31
CA SER A 152 18.21 -6.67 -5.15
C SER A 152 18.38 -5.92 -6.46
N MET A 153 18.10 -4.61 -6.48
CA MET A 153 18.51 -3.80 -7.63
C MET A 153 20.04 -3.65 -7.66
N VAL A 154 20.57 -3.61 -8.87
CA VAL A 154 21.98 -3.77 -9.26
C VAL A 154 22.98 -3.02 -8.37
N GLY A 155 24.00 -3.73 -7.88
CA GLY A 155 25.29 -3.17 -7.40
C GLY A 155 25.49 -3.02 -5.88
N GLY A 156 24.47 -3.20 -5.05
CA GLY A 156 24.58 -3.07 -3.58
C GLY A 156 24.54 -4.39 -2.81
N PRO A 157 24.96 -4.43 -1.53
CA PRO A 157 24.90 -5.62 -0.69
C PRO A 157 23.47 -6.16 -0.64
N LYS A 158 23.33 -7.47 -0.91
CA LYS A 158 22.06 -8.11 -1.23
C LYS A 158 21.00 -7.87 -0.15
N GLY A 159 19.98 -7.11 -0.54
CA GLY A 159 18.64 -6.97 0.05
C GLY A 159 18.52 -6.18 1.36
N THR A 160 19.16 -5.05 1.51
CA THR A 160 18.62 -4.05 2.44
C THR A 160 17.53 -3.25 1.73
N PRO A 161 16.44 -2.83 2.41
CA PRO A 161 15.56 -1.77 1.93
C PRO A 161 16.42 -0.61 1.45
N VAL A 162 16.21 -0.21 0.20
CA VAL A 162 17.03 0.81 -0.44
C VAL A 162 16.54 2.17 0.04
N LEU A 163 17.44 2.97 0.61
CA LEU A 163 17.12 4.35 0.96
C LEU A 163 16.93 5.14 -0.33
N LEU A 164 15.72 5.62 -0.60
CA LEU A 164 15.38 6.31 -1.86
C LEU A 164 16.22 7.57 -2.08
N ASN A 165 16.62 8.25 -0.99
CA ASN A 165 17.49 9.42 -1.05
C ASN A 165 18.92 9.11 -1.54
N LYS A 166 19.27 7.84 -1.79
CA LYS A 166 20.56 7.41 -2.34
C LYS A 166 20.48 6.83 -3.76
N LEU A 167 19.29 6.77 -4.37
CA LEU A 167 19.11 6.36 -5.76
C LEU A 167 19.31 7.57 -6.71
N PRO A 168 19.73 7.35 -7.97
CA PRO A 168 19.79 8.40 -8.98
C PRO A 168 18.43 9.10 -9.12
N SER A 169 18.45 10.41 -9.35
CA SER A 169 17.29 11.31 -9.34
C SER A 169 16.12 10.89 -10.25
N SER A 170 16.35 10.04 -11.25
CA SER A 170 15.35 9.63 -12.25
C SER A 170 14.18 8.81 -11.71
N LEU A 171 14.31 8.13 -10.56
CA LEU A 171 13.18 7.40 -9.94
C LEU A 171 12.37 8.26 -8.97
N ASN A 172 12.93 9.35 -8.45
CA ASN A 172 12.26 10.23 -7.48
C ASN A 172 11.24 11.16 -8.17
N GLU A 173 11.43 11.50 -9.45
CA GLU A 173 10.49 12.35 -10.21
C GLU A 173 9.23 11.60 -10.70
N GLN A 174 9.27 10.27 -10.81
CA GLN A 174 8.14 9.48 -11.32
C GLN A 174 7.08 9.11 -10.25
N MET A 175 7.32 9.38 -8.97
CA MET A 175 6.50 8.83 -7.86
C MET A 175 5.89 9.87 -6.92
N SER A 176 5.87 11.16 -7.29
CA SER A 176 5.12 12.16 -6.55
C SER A 176 3.60 11.93 -6.70
N PRO A 177 2.81 11.94 -5.61
CA PRO A 177 1.35 11.89 -5.72
C PRO A 177 0.80 13.14 -6.44
N PRO A 178 -0.40 13.07 -7.05
CA PRO A 178 -1.01 14.24 -7.68
C PRO A 178 -1.23 15.34 -6.64
N GLU A 179 -0.71 16.55 -6.88
CA GLU A 179 -1.06 17.70 -6.04
C GLU A 179 -2.54 18.04 -6.23
N GLU A 180 -3.35 17.85 -5.19
CA GLU A 180 -4.67 18.44 -5.12
C GLU A 180 -4.54 19.95 -4.93
N GLY A 181 -4.77 20.70 -6.02
CA GLY A 181 -4.79 22.15 -6.01
C GLY A 181 -5.95 22.70 -5.17
N LEU A 182 -5.70 22.98 -3.90
CA LEU A 182 -6.59 23.78 -3.06
C LEU A 182 -6.33 25.27 -3.32
N ARG A 183 -7.15 25.88 -4.20
CA ARG A 183 -7.27 27.34 -4.24
C ARG A 183 -8.14 27.78 -3.06
N SER A 184 -7.47 28.26 -2.01
CA SER A 184 -8.06 29.07 -0.94
C SER A 184 -8.35 30.47 -1.48
N GLY A 185 -9.59 30.95 -1.32
CA GLY A 185 -10.01 32.30 -1.72
C GLY A 185 -11.02 32.88 -0.73
N SER A 186 -10.59 33.88 0.01
CA SER A 186 -11.39 34.78 0.85
C SER A 186 -10.62 36.11 0.85
N GLY A 187 -11.18 37.32 0.69
CA GLY A 187 -12.53 37.81 0.40
C GLY A 187 -12.42 39.33 0.12
N GLY A 188 -13.52 40.00 -0.25
CA GLY A 188 -13.62 41.47 -0.27
C GLY A 188 -14.44 42.06 -1.43
N GLU A 189 -15.73 42.31 -1.15
CA GLU A 189 -16.58 43.48 -1.50
C GLU A 189 -16.31 44.26 -2.82
N ASP A 190 -17.29 44.34 -3.74
CA ASP A 190 -18.39 45.32 -3.73
C ASP A 190 -19.03 45.59 -5.12
N VAL A 191 -20.36 45.82 -5.11
CA VAL A 191 -21.21 46.55 -6.10
C VAL A 191 -21.62 45.89 -7.45
N LEU A 192 -22.92 45.58 -7.56
CA LEU A 192 -23.73 45.52 -8.79
C LEU A 192 -24.33 46.91 -9.08
N PRO A 193 -24.60 47.35 -10.34
CA PRO A 193 -25.78 46.87 -11.09
C PRO A 193 -25.64 46.86 -12.63
N GLY A 194 -26.58 46.20 -13.33
CA GLY A 194 -26.71 46.36 -14.78
C GLY A 194 -27.57 45.29 -15.44
N VAL A 195 -28.83 45.65 -15.67
CA VAL A 195 -29.90 44.85 -16.27
C VAL A 195 -29.67 44.71 -17.78
N GLU A 196 -29.76 43.50 -18.33
CA GLU A 196 -30.52 43.26 -19.57
C GLU A 196 -30.79 41.77 -19.78
N SER A 197 -32.06 41.45 -20.03
CA SER A 197 -32.54 40.14 -20.49
C SER A 197 -33.06 40.30 -21.91
N PRO A 198 -32.87 39.28 -22.78
CA PRO A 198 -33.81 39.06 -23.87
C PRO A 198 -34.44 37.65 -23.81
N LEU A 199 -35.74 37.64 -23.52
CA LEU A 199 -36.86 37.00 -24.22
C LEU A 199 -36.66 35.61 -24.92
N LEU A 200 -37.28 34.58 -24.30
CA LEU A 200 -38.28 33.59 -24.80
C LEU A 200 -38.22 33.08 -26.28
N PRO A 201 -38.53 31.77 -26.54
CA PRO A 201 -39.94 31.37 -26.63
C PRO A 201 -40.34 30.00 -26.05
N SER A 202 -41.65 29.94 -25.82
CA SER A 202 -42.54 28.92 -25.28
C SER A 202 -42.57 27.57 -26.01
N GLY A 203 -42.74 26.48 -25.26
CA GLY A 203 -43.14 25.15 -25.74
C GLY A 203 -43.75 24.31 -24.60
N PRO A 204 -44.65 23.35 -24.87
CA PRO A 204 -45.88 23.20 -24.09
C PRO A 204 -45.81 22.30 -22.85
N ARG A 205 -46.81 22.54 -21.98
CA ARG A 205 -47.19 21.81 -20.76
C ARG A 205 -47.30 20.30 -20.95
N ILE A 206 -46.86 19.56 -19.94
CA ILE A 206 -47.45 18.27 -19.57
C ILE A 206 -47.97 18.41 -18.13
N VAL A 207 -49.27 18.17 -17.96
CA VAL A 207 -49.94 18.00 -16.67
C VAL A 207 -50.07 16.49 -16.43
N PRO A 208 -49.71 15.94 -15.26
CA PRO A 208 -49.90 14.53 -14.95
C PRO A 208 -51.35 14.28 -14.47
N PRO A 209 -51.92 13.11 -14.74
CA PRO A 209 -51.77 11.99 -13.80
C PRO A 209 -51.13 10.73 -14.39
#